data_AF-A0A259RF38-F1
#
_entry.id   AF-A0A259RF38-F1
#
_cell.length_a   1.000
_cell.length_b   1.000
_cell.length_c   1.000
_cell.angle_alpha   90.00
_cell.angle_beta   90.00
_cell.angle_gamma   90.00
#
_symmetry.space_group_name_H-M   'P 1'
#
loop_
_entity.id
_entity.type
_entity.pdbx_description
1 polymer ?
#
loop_
_entity_poly.entity_id
_entity_poly.type
_entity_poly.pdbx_seq_one_letter_code
_entity_poly.pdbx_strand_id
1 'polypeptide(L)'
;SQAYDLVLCNPPYVPAASMRALPEEYRHEPEMALAGGADGMDLVRRFLHDAPAHLSARGIVVLEVGNERAAFEAAFPTLPAIWLETELHAEGVCVLTADDLRLAFAPGAGA
;
A
#
# COMPACT_ATOMS: atom_id res chain seq x y z
N SER A 1 -7.16 -21.57 -9.27
CA SER A 1 -7.06 -20.73 -8.06
C SER A 1 -8.34 -19.92 -7.93
N GLN A 2 -8.76 -19.59 -6.71
CA GLN A 2 -9.85 -18.64 -6.48
C GLN A 2 -9.27 -17.22 -6.64
N ALA A 3 -9.93 -16.38 -7.44
CA ALA A 3 -9.58 -14.97 -7.58
C ALA A 3 -10.53 -14.12 -6.74
N TYR A 4 -10.02 -13.04 -6.14
CA TYR A 4 -10.78 -12.13 -5.28
C TYR A 4 -11.27 -10.91 -6.07
N ASP A 5 -12.51 -10.51 -5.84
CA ASP A 5 -13.06 -9.25 -6.38
C ASP A 5 -12.67 -8.03 -5.53
N LEU A 6 -12.32 -8.25 -4.26
CA LEU A 6 -11.91 -7.21 -3.33
C LEU A 6 -10.81 -7.74 -2.41
N VAL A 7 -9.73 -6.98 -2.29
CA VAL A 7 -8.69 -7.15 -1.27
C VAL A 7 -8.63 -5.87 -0.44
N LEU A 8 -8.75 -6.00 0.88
CA LEU A 8 -8.54 -4.92 1.84
C LEU A 8 -7.16 -5.09 2.47
N CYS A 9 -6.34 -4.05 2.49
CA CYS A 9 -4.99 -4.10 3.03
C CYS A 9 -4.67 -2.85 3.85
N ASN A 10 -4.32 -3.04 5.11
CA ASN A 10 -3.68 -2.03 5.95
C ASN A 10 -2.30 -2.60 6.34
N PRO A 11 -1.29 -2.48 5.46
CA PRO A 11 0.05 -2.97 5.74
C PRO A 11 0.77 -2.06 6.71
N PRO A 12 1.82 -2.54 7.39
CA PRO A 12 2.65 -1.68 8.21
C PRO A 12 3.45 -0.70 7.31
N TYR A 13 3.16 0.60 7.42
CA TYR A 13 3.71 1.64 6.55
C TYR A 13 4.66 2.62 7.27
N VAL A 14 5.03 2.37 8.53
CA VAL A 14 5.84 3.32 9.31
C VAL A 14 7.32 3.29 8.86
N PRO A 15 7.91 4.43 8.46
CA PRO A 15 9.34 4.47 8.16
C PRO A 15 10.20 4.22 9.39
N ALA A 16 11.35 3.57 9.22
CA ALA A 16 12.26 3.25 10.33
C ALA A 16 12.72 4.49 11.13
N ALA A 17 12.76 5.67 10.50
CA ALA A 17 13.11 6.92 11.17
C ALA A 17 12.00 7.43 12.13
N SER A 18 10.73 7.23 11.76
CA SER A 18 9.55 7.68 12.51
C SER A 18 9.24 6.79 13.71
N MET A 19 9.71 5.54 13.69
CA MET A 19 9.64 4.59 14.82
C MET A 19 10.23 5.15 16.12
N ARG A 20 11.25 6.00 16.02
CA ARG A 20 11.90 6.61 17.19
C ARG A 20 11.07 7.73 17.84
N ALA A 21 10.09 8.26 17.12
CA ALA A 21 9.22 9.36 17.57
C ALA A 21 7.83 8.88 18.01
N LEU A 22 7.54 7.57 17.94
CA LEU A 22 6.24 7.03 18.32
C LEU A 22 5.98 7.18 19.84
N PRO A 23 4.72 7.50 20.23
CA PRO A 23 4.29 7.45 21.62
C PRO A 23 4.59 6.09 22.26
N GLU A 24 4.82 6.09 23.57
CA GLU A 24 5.18 4.88 24.34
C GLU A 24 4.14 3.75 24.19
N GLU A 25 2.89 4.12 23.91
CA GLU A 25 1.74 3.28 23.61
C GLU A 25 2.00 2.28 22.47
N TYR A 26 2.74 2.70 21.44
CA TYR A 26 3.04 1.91 20.24
C TYR A 26 4.30 1.06 20.37
N ARG A 27 5.09 1.22 21.44
CA ARG A 27 6.28 0.39 21.71
C ARG A 27 5.94 -1.04 22.15
N HIS A 28 4.67 -1.30 22.46
CA HIS A 28 4.18 -2.62 22.85
C HIS A 28 3.81 -3.50 21.65
N GLU A 29 3.75 -2.95 20.44
CA GLU A 29 3.51 -3.72 19.22
C GLU A 29 4.82 -4.31 18.66
N PRO A 30 4.80 -5.50 18.02
CA PRO A 30 6.00 -6.12 17.47
C PRO A 30 6.66 -5.22 16.42
N GLU A 31 8.00 -5.09 16.40
CA GLU A 31 8.72 -4.29 15.38
C GLU A 31 8.36 -4.68 13.92
N MET A 32 8.02 -5.95 13.69
CA MET A 32 7.52 -6.47 12.41
C MET A 32 6.22 -5.80 11.94
N ALA A 33 5.38 -5.36 12.88
CA ALA A 33 4.12 -4.68 12.61
C ALA A 33 4.31 -3.22 12.20
N LEU A 34 5.54 -2.72 12.10
CA LEU A 34 5.81 -1.31 11.81
C LEU A 34 6.96 -1.09 10.82
N ALA A 35 7.60 -2.15 10.30
CA ALA A 35 8.76 -2.01 9.42
C ALA A 35 8.36 -1.77 7.94
N GLY A 36 8.17 -0.51 7.55
CA GLY A 36 7.92 -0.11 6.17
C GLY A 36 9.18 0.12 5.32
N GLY A 37 10.38 -0.08 5.88
CA GLY A 37 11.64 0.18 5.19
C GLY A 37 12.10 1.64 5.29
N ALA A 38 12.90 2.09 4.31
CA ALA A 38 13.50 3.43 4.31
C ALA A 38 12.47 4.55 4.07
N ASP A 39 11.46 4.29 3.24
CA ASP A 39 10.41 5.24 2.85
C ASP A 39 9.00 4.79 3.26
N GLY A 40 8.87 3.68 4.00
CA GLY A 40 7.58 3.15 4.42
C GLY A 40 6.90 2.20 3.42
N MET A 41 7.47 1.98 2.23
CA MET A 41 6.79 1.32 1.12
C MET A 41 7.28 -0.10 0.79
N ASP A 42 8.24 -0.69 1.52
CA ASP A 42 8.82 -1.99 1.17
C ASP A 42 7.76 -3.11 1.05
N LEU A 43 6.87 -3.20 2.04
CA LEU A 43 5.79 -4.19 2.04
C LEU A 43 4.68 -3.84 1.06
N VAL A 44 4.38 -2.54 0.87
CA VAL A 44 3.42 -2.07 -0.15
C VAL A 44 3.89 -2.46 -1.54
N ARG A 45 5.17 -2.26 -1.87
CA ARG A 45 5.77 -2.65 -3.16
C ARG A 45 5.62 -4.14 -3.40
N ARG A 46 5.99 -4.97 -2.43
CA ARG A 46 5.86 -6.44 -2.56
C ARG A 46 4.40 -6.86 -2.74
N PHE A 47 3.51 -6.30 -1.92
CA PHE A 47 2.09 -6.61 -1.97
C PHE A 47 1.47 -6.22 -3.32
N LEU A 48 1.71 -5.01 -3.81
CA LEU A 48 1.15 -4.53 -5.08
C LEU A 48 1.72 -5.27 -6.30
N HIS A 49 2.98 -5.72 -6.24
CA HIS A 49 3.56 -6.59 -7.26
C HIS A 49 2.84 -7.95 -7.32
N ASP A 50 2.52 -8.56 -6.17
CA ASP A 50 1.92 -9.90 -6.11
C ASP A 50 0.39 -9.90 -6.27
N ALA A 51 -0.28 -8.81 -5.87
CA ALA A 51 -1.75 -8.70 -5.86
C ALA A 51 -2.44 -9.04 -7.20
N PRO A 52 -1.94 -8.62 -8.38
CA PRO A 52 -2.54 -8.95 -9.68
C PRO A 52 -2.82 -10.43 -9.92
N ALA A 53 -1.97 -11.32 -9.39
CA ALA A 53 -2.09 -12.76 -9.55
C ALA A 53 -3.26 -13.36 -8.74
N HIS A 54 -3.79 -12.60 -7.78
CA HIS A 54 -4.86 -13.01 -6.88
C HIS A 54 -6.19 -12.31 -7.14
N LEU A 55 -6.22 -11.28 -7.98
CA LEU A 55 -7.42 -10.51 -8.30
C LEU A 55 -8.18 -11.08 -9.50
N SER A 56 -9.51 -10.99 -9.44
CA SER A 56 -10.36 -11.24 -10.60
C SER A 56 -10.09 -10.18 -11.69
N ALA A 57 -10.66 -10.37 -12.89
CA ALA A 57 -10.48 -9.41 -13.98
C ALA A 57 -10.91 -7.98 -13.57
N ARG A 58 -11.97 -7.86 -12.76
CA ARG A 58 -12.53 -6.59 -12.27
C ARG A 58 -12.24 -6.34 -10.79
N GLY A 59 -11.29 -7.07 -10.22
CA GLY A 59 -10.97 -6.96 -8.80
C GLY A 59 -10.32 -5.62 -8.45
N ILE A 60 -10.46 -5.23 -7.20
CA ILE A 60 -9.81 -4.02 -6.67
C ILE A 60 -9.05 -4.31 -5.38
N VAL A 61 -8.04 -3.48 -5.13
CA VAL A 61 -7.37 -3.35 -3.84
C VAL A 61 -7.82 -2.04 -3.21
N VAL A 62 -8.21 -2.08 -1.95
CA VAL A 62 -8.33 -0.90 -1.08
C VAL A 62 -7.17 -0.95 -0.10
N LEU A 63 -6.29 0.04 -0.19
CA LEU A 63 -5.04 0.11 0.53
C LEU A 63 -5.02 1.32 1.46
N GLU A 64 -4.71 1.10 2.73
CA GLU A 64 -4.45 2.16 3.71
C GLU A 64 -2.94 2.41 3.83
N VAL A 65 -2.52 3.68 3.78
CA VAL A 65 -1.12 4.13 3.96
C VAL A 65 -0.99 5.23 5.02
N GLY A 66 -2.05 5.51 5.79
CA GLY A 66 -2.05 6.55 6.81
C GLY A 66 -1.66 7.92 6.26
N ASN A 67 -0.71 8.60 6.91
CA ASN A 67 -0.24 9.93 6.47
C ASN A 67 0.81 9.86 5.34
N GLU A 68 1.10 8.67 4.80
CA GLU A 68 2.19 8.44 3.86
C GLU A 68 1.75 8.54 2.39
N ARG A 69 0.68 9.29 2.09
CA ARG A 69 0.23 9.54 0.71
C ARG A 69 1.35 10.08 -0.18
N ALA A 70 2.13 11.05 0.30
CA ALA A 70 3.23 11.62 -0.46
C ALA A 70 4.33 10.58 -0.77
N ALA A 71 4.64 9.71 0.19
CA ALA A 71 5.59 8.61 -0.02
C ALA A 71 5.05 7.58 -1.02
N PHE A 72 3.76 7.27 -0.96
CA PHE A 72 3.10 6.41 -1.95
C PHE A 72 3.17 7.01 -3.36
N GLU A 73 2.79 8.28 -3.53
CA GLU A 73 2.83 8.95 -4.84
C GLU A 73 4.26 9.06 -5.40
N ALA A 74 5.26 9.26 -4.55
CA ALA A 74 6.67 9.23 -4.94
C ALA A 74 7.13 7.81 -5.34
N ALA A 75 6.65 6.79 -4.63
CA ALA A 75 6.99 5.40 -4.87
C ALA A 75 6.33 4.81 -6.13
N PHE A 76 5.14 5.30 -6.49
CA PHE A 76 4.32 4.80 -7.60
C PHE A 76 3.79 5.95 -8.49
N PRO A 77 4.67 6.73 -9.13
CA PRO A 77 4.31 7.99 -9.79
C PRO A 77 3.38 7.83 -11.00
N THR A 78 3.30 6.64 -11.57
CA THR A 78 2.48 6.32 -12.74
C THR A 78 1.26 5.47 -12.41
N LEU A 79 1.07 5.09 -11.15
CA LEU A 79 -0.05 4.24 -10.75
C LEU A 79 -1.29 5.11 -10.50
N PRO A 80 -2.41 4.89 -11.21
CA PRO A 80 -3.60 5.73 -11.11
C PRO A 80 -4.42 5.41 -9.84
N ALA A 81 -3.90 5.82 -8.68
CA ALA A 81 -4.56 5.60 -7.41
C ALA A 81 -5.78 6.53 -7.23
N ILE A 82 -6.93 5.97 -6.88
CA ILE A 82 -8.13 6.74 -6.55
C ILE A 82 -8.17 6.93 -5.03
N TRP A 83 -7.82 8.13 -4.56
CA TRP A 83 -7.84 8.45 -3.13
C TRP A 83 -9.27 8.65 -2.63
N LEU A 84 -9.60 7.98 -1.53
CA LEU A 84 -10.89 8.08 -0.86
C LEU A 84 -10.80 9.08 0.30
N GLU A 85 -11.77 9.98 0.38
CA GLU A 85 -11.97 10.82 1.56
C GLU A 85 -12.74 10.01 2.60
N THR A 86 -12.21 9.90 3.83
CA THR A 86 -12.91 9.27 4.95
C THR A 86 -13.24 10.29 6.03
N GLU A 87 -14.30 10.06 6.80
CA GLU A 87 -14.73 10.97 7.87
C GLU A 87 -13.70 11.13 9.00
N LEU A 88 -12.77 10.18 9.15
CA LEU A 88 -11.76 10.13 10.21
C LEU A 88 -10.34 10.51 9.73
N HIS A 89 -10.01 10.23 8.47
CA HIS A 89 -8.68 10.48 7.89
C HIS A 89 -8.83 10.91 6.43
N ALA A 90 -8.48 12.18 6.14
CA ALA A 90 -8.72 12.78 4.83
C ALA A 90 -7.82 12.23 3.71
N GLU A 91 -6.69 11.58 4.02
CA GLU A 91 -5.63 11.33 3.01
C GLU A 91 -4.89 10.00 3.18
N GLY A 92 -5.57 8.92 3.57
CA GLY A 92 -4.87 7.66 3.90
C GLY A 92 -5.30 6.41 3.16
N VAL A 93 -6.36 6.45 2.34
CA VAL A 93 -6.89 5.24 1.69
C VAL A 93 -7.00 5.44 0.19
N CYS A 94 -6.48 4.51 -0.59
CA CYS A 94 -6.63 4.50 -2.04
C CYS A 94 -7.23 3.20 -2.58
N VAL A 95 -7.86 3.32 -3.75
CA VAL A 95 -8.35 2.19 -4.55
C VAL A 95 -7.46 2.02 -5.77
N LEU A 96 -7.08 0.77 -6.04
CA LEU A 96 -6.26 0.36 -7.19
C LEU A 96 -7.01 -0.76 -7.93
N THR A 97 -7.12 -0.64 -9.25
CA THR A 97 -7.77 -1.67 -10.06
C THR A 97 -6.80 -2.79 -10.42
N ALA A 98 -7.32 -3.99 -10.63
CA ALA A 98 -6.50 -5.11 -11.09
C ALA A 98 -5.85 -4.83 -12.45
N ASP A 99 -6.50 -4.08 -13.35
CA ASP A 99 -5.93 -3.75 -14.66
C ASP A 99 -4.76 -2.78 -14.54
N ASP A 100 -4.88 -1.75 -13.69
CA ASP A 100 -3.79 -0.79 -13.46
C ASP A 100 -2.58 -1.47 -12.82
N LEU A 101 -2.80 -2.37 -11.86
CA LEU A 101 -1.71 -3.12 -11.23
C LEU A 101 -1.05 -4.09 -12.24
N ARG A 102 -1.83 -4.76 -13.09
CA ARG A 102 -1.26 -5.61 -14.15
C ARG A 102 -0.41 -4.82 -15.14
N LEU A 103 -0.85 -3.61 -15.50
CA LEU A 103 -0.09 -2.74 -16.39
C LEU A 103 1.19 -2.25 -15.72
N ALA A 104 1.11 -1.81 -14.46
CA ALA A 104 2.24 -1.27 -13.71
C ALA A 104 3.32 -2.33 -13.42
N PHE A 105 2.93 -3.59 -13.21
CA PHE A 105 3.85 -4.68 -12.86
C PHE A 105 4.00 -5.74 -13.97
N ALA A 106 3.64 -5.41 -15.21
CA ALA A 106 3.88 -6.30 -16.34
C ALA A 106 5.39 -6.57 -16.51
N PRO A 107 5.80 -7.78 -16.95
CA PRO A 107 7.19 -8.05 -17.29
C PRO A 107 7.70 -7.01 -18.30
N GLY A 108 8.72 -6.23 -17.92
CA GLY A 108 9.29 -5.17 -18.75
C GLY A 108 8.71 -3.77 -18.55
N ALA A 109 7.78 -3.58 -17.60
CA ALA A 109 7.23 -2.27 -17.22
C ALA A 109 8.22 -1.36 -16.43
N GLY A 110 9.45 -1.83 -16.17
CA GLY A 110 10.52 -1.03 -15.57
C GLY A 110 11.90 -1.58 -15.91
N ALA A 111 12.64 -0.84 -16.72
CA ALA A 111 14.09 -0.87 -16.88
C ALA A 111 14.64 0.52 -16.54
#